data_AF-A0A2V7S044-F1
#
_entry.id   AF-A0A2V7S044-F1
#
_cell.length_a   1.000
_cell.length_b   1.000
_cell.length_c   1.000
_cell.angle_alpha   90.00
_cell.angle_beta   90.00
_cell.angle_gamma   90.00
#
_symmetry.space_group_name_H-M   'P 1'
#
loop_
_entity.id
_entity.type
_entity.pdbx_description
1 polymer ?
#
loop_
_entity_poly.entity_id
_entity_poly.type
_entity_poly.pdbx_seq_one_letter_code
_entity_poly.pdbx_strand_id
1 'polypeptide(L)'
;MDQEAKEPAITRGQNVVYQMPHDWASIAHILGPVLDRIDDATRDVQLLIVCADAEAAAGASASLVRLAGARPLRAIAATSARRAARLLRLDGAQAVAGAAPELLALVQSSTLKLEQIRCVVLAWVDELIAGGEESMLETLRPRVCPERRQRARDARAVARARLLRVGER
;
A
#
# COMPACT_ATOMS: atom_id res chain seq x y z
N MET A 1 22.21 -2.85 -42.91
CA MET A 1 20.96 -3.44 -42.39
C MET A 1 21.35 -4.18 -41.13
N ASP A 2 21.32 -3.52 -39.99
CA ASP A 2 21.49 -4.19 -38.69
C ASP A 2 20.42 -3.63 -37.77
N GLN A 3 19.54 -4.53 -37.33
CA GLN A 3 18.25 -4.22 -36.75
C GLN A 3 18.39 -3.72 -35.31
N GLU A 4 17.77 -2.57 -35.10
CA GLU A 4 17.49 -1.87 -33.86
C GLU A 4 16.80 -2.79 -32.83
N ALA A 5 17.60 -3.36 -31.92
CA ALA A 5 17.10 -4.13 -30.80
C ALA A 5 16.64 -3.18 -29.68
N LYS A 6 15.45 -2.64 -29.90
CA LYS A 6 14.43 -2.18 -28.95
C LYS A 6 14.82 -2.31 -27.48
N GLU A 7 15.09 -1.17 -26.86
CA GLU A 7 15.18 -1.00 -25.41
C GLU A 7 13.97 -1.63 -24.70
N PRO A 8 14.16 -2.40 -23.61
CA PRO A 8 13.21 -2.38 -22.53
C PRO A 8 13.69 -1.31 -21.55
N ALA A 9 13.14 -0.10 -21.68
CA ALA A 9 13.24 0.95 -20.68
C ALA A 9 12.51 0.51 -19.40
N ILE A 10 13.10 -0.42 -18.65
CA ILE A 10 12.66 -0.80 -17.31
C ILE A 10 13.31 0.20 -16.37
N THR A 11 12.71 1.38 -16.25
CA THR A 11 13.08 2.34 -15.20
C THR A 11 12.85 1.65 -13.86
N ARG A 12 13.95 1.31 -13.19
CA ARG A 12 14.02 0.69 -11.85
C ARG A 12 13.15 1.46 -10.84
N GLY A 13 11.91 1.00 -10.67
CA GLY A 13 11.15 1.27 -9.45
C GLY A 13 11.75 0.45 -8.32
N GLN A 14 12.56 1.07 -7.47
CA GLN A 14 13.11 0.42 -6.28
C GLN A 14 11.99 0.14 -5.28
N ASN A 15 11.70 -1.14 -5.01
CA ASN A 15 10.70 -1.53 -4.03
C ASN A 15 11.15 -1.13 -2.62
N VAL A 16 10.34 -0.37 -1.89
CA VAL A 16 10.63 0.03 -0.51
C VAL A 16 9.82 -0.82 0.46
N VAL A 17 10.51 -1.56 1.32
CA VAL A 17 9.91 -2.28 2.44
C VAL A 17 10.17 -1.47 3.70
N TYR A 18 9.09 -1.08 4.40
CA TYR A 18 9.17 -0.42 5.69
C TYR A 18 8.92 -1.43 6.79
N GLN A 19 9.89 -1.60 7.70
CA GLN A 19 9.68 -2.32 8.95
C GLN A 19 9.32 -1.30 10.02
N MET A 20 8.08 -1.35 10.49
CA MET A 20 7.55 -0.45 11.53
C MET A 20 6.89 -1.29 12.64
N PRO A 21 6.75 -0.74 13.86
CA PRO A 21 5.91 -1.36 14.88
C PRO A 21 4.50 -1.63 14.34
N HIS A 22 3.81 -2.64 14.87
CA HIS A 22 2.44 -2.98 14.48
C HIS A 22 1.45 -1.96 15.05
N ASP A 23 1.57 -0.74 14.53
CA ASP A 23 0.83 0.44 14.96
C ASP A 23 0.37 1.24 13.74
N TRP A 24 -0.95 1.32 13.60
CA TRP A 24 -1.60 2.08 12.54
C TRP A 24 -1.34 3.59 12.61
N ALA A 25 -0.97 4.16 13.78
CA ALA A 25 -0.58 5.56 13.85
C ALA A 25 0.76 5.82 13.14
N SER A 26 1.65 4.82 13.14
CA SER A 26 2.97 4.91 12.50
C SER A 26 2.88 4.87 10.97
N ILE A 27 1.87 4.18 10.40
CA ILE A 27 1.67 4.06 8.96
C ILE A 27 1.39 5.40 8.26
N ALA A 28 0.93 6.42 9.00
CA ALA A 28 0.70 7.76 8.48
C ALA A 28 1.96 8.39 7.86
N HIS A 29 3.15 8.04 8.36
CA HIS A 29 4.42 8.50 7.81
C HIS A 29 4.71 7.91 6.43
N ILE A 30 4.19 6.70 6.15
CA ILE A 30 4.28 6.05 4.84
C ILE A 30 3.17 6.58 3.93
N LEU A 31 1.94 6.69 4.44
CA LEU A 31 0.79 7.03 3.63
C LEU A 31 0.74 8.51 3.25
N GLY A 32 1.35 9.43 4.01
CA GLY A 32 1.32 10.87 3.69
C GLY A 32 1.86 11.20 2.29
N PRO A 33 3.11 10.83 1.97
CA PRO A 33 3.66 11.03 0.63
C PRO A 33 2.90 10.28 -0.48
N VAL A 34 2.29 9.14 -0.14
CA VAL A 34 1.45 8.38 -1.08
C VAL A 34 0.17 9.13 -1.39
N LEU A 35 -0.48 9.70 -0.37
CA LEU A 35 -1.68 10.52 -0.53
C LEU A 35 -1.43 11.71 -1.45
N ASP A 36 -0.30 12.40 -1.33
CA ASP A 36 0.06 13.54 -2.20
C ASP A 36 0.16 13.16 -3.68
N ARG A 37 0.33 11.87 -3.99
CA ARG A 37 0.38 11.33 -5.36
C ARG A 37 -0.95 10.79 -5.87
N ILE A 38 -1.96 10.68 -5.00
CA ILE A 38 -3.31 10.24 -5.39
C ILE A 38 -4.05 11.42 -6.00
N ASP A 39 -4.58 11.20 -7.21
CA ASP A 39 -5.47 12.13 -7.87
C ASP A 39 -6.90 11.97 -7.34
N ASP A 40 -7.41 12.99 -6.65
CA ASP A 40 -8.75 13.00 -6.07
C ASP A 40 -9.86 13.23 -7.10
N ALA A 41 -9.52 13.70 -8.32
CA ALA A 41 -10.50 13.97 -9.36
C ALA A 41 -11.08 12.70 -9.98
N THR A 42 -10.34 11.59 -9.90
CA THR A 42 -10.77 10.28 -10.42
C THR A 42 -11.22 9.37 -9.28
N ARG A 43 -12.09 8.40 -9.60
CA ARG A 43 -12.53 7.37 -8.64
C ARG A 43 -11.93 6.00 -8.93
N ASP A 44 -10.83 5.99 -9.66
CA ASP A 44 -10.06 4.80 -9.96
C ASP A 44 -9.13 4.44 -8.80
N VAL A 45 -8.94 3.13 -8.57
CA VAL A 45 -8.07 2.63 -7.51
C VAL A 45 -6.62 2.94 -7.84
N GLN A 46 -6.04 3.85 -7.06
CA GLN A 46 -4.66 4.33 -7.23
C GLN A 46 -3.72 3.82 -6.12
N LEU A 47 -4.28 3.48 -4.95
CA LEU A 47 -3.56 2.93 -3.81
C LEU A 47 -4.13 1.57 -3.41
N LEU A 48 -3.25 0.57 -3.29
CA LEU A 48 -3.56 -0.74 -2.75
C LEU A 48 -2.77 -0.97 -1.46
N ILE A 49 -3.45 -1.37 -0.38
CA ILE A 49 -2.81 -1.79 0.87
C ILE A 49 -3.12 -3.26 1.09
N VAL A 50 -2.10 -4.12 1.00
CA VAL A 50 -2.21 -5.54 1.31
C VAL A 50 -1.96 -5.74 2.79
N CYS A 51 -2.89 -6.39 3.47
CA CYS A 51 -2.83 -6.67 4.90
C CYS A 51 -2.95 -8.18 5.13
N ALA A 52 -2.59 -8.68 6.30
CA ALA A 52 -2.71 -10.11 6.63
C ALA A 52 -4.17 -10.56 6.75
N ASP A 53 -5.05 -9.70 7.28
CA ASP A 53 -6.45 -10.04 7.52
C ASP A 53 -7.41 -8.85 7.33
N ALA A 54 -8.69 -9.10 7.60
CA ALA A 54 -9.75 -8.12 7.50
C ALA A 54 -9.71 -7.05 8.60
N GLU A 55 -9.20 -7.36 9.80
CA GLU A 55 -9.06 -6.40 10.89
C GLU A 55 -7.97 -5.38 10.54
N ALA A 56 -6.85 -5.88 10.02
CA ALA A 56 -5.77 -5.06 9.53
C ALA A 56 -6.20 -4.19 8.33
N ALA A 57 -6.98 -4.75 7.40
CA ALA A 57 -7.57 -3.99 6.30
C ALA A 57 -8.48 -2.85 6.80
N ALA A 58 -9.30 -3.11 7.83
CA ALA A 58 -10.15 -2.09 8.43
C ALA A 58 -9.32 -0.98 9.10
N GLY A 59 -8.30 -1.35 9.89
CA GLY A 59 -7.38 -0.41 10.54
C GLY A 59 -6.60 0.47 9.55
N ALA A 60 -6.11 -0.13 8.47
CA ALA A 60 -5.44 0.58 7.37
C ALA A 60 -6.37 1.61 6.72
N SER A 61 -7.59 1.20 6.36
CA SER A 61 -8.57 2.07 5.72
C SER A 61 -8.98 3.25 6.61
N ALA A 62 -9.22 3.00 7.90
CA ALA A 62 -9.58 4.02 8.87
C ALA A 62 -8.44 5.04 9.05
N SER A 63 -7.19 4.56 9.07
CA SER A 63 -6.01 5.40 9.17
C SER A 63 -5.84 6.28 7.93
N LEU A 64 -6.12 5.74 6.75
CA LEU A 64 -6.06 6.50 5.50
C LEU A 64 -7.14 7.60 5.46
N VAL A 65 -8.37 7.30 5.87
CA VAL A 65 -9.46 8.29 5.96
C VAL A 65 -9.10 9.40 6.96
N ARG A 66 -8.56 9.03 8.14
CA ARG A 66 -8.10 10.00 9.13
C ARG A 66 -6.98 10.89 8.60
N LEU A 67 -6.05 10.33 7.84
CA LEU A 67 -4.93 11.06 7.26
C LEU A 67 -5.35 11.97 6.10
N ALA A 68 -6.33 11.53 5.29
CA ALA A 68 -6.90 12.34 4.22
C ALA A 68 -7.59 13.61 4.75
N GLY A 69 -8.09 13.58 5.99
CA GLY A 69 -8.69 14.74 6.64
C GLY A 69 -9.90 15.27 5.86
N ALA A 70 -9.78 16.47 5.30
CA ALA A 70 -10.83 17.10 4.50
C ALA A 70 -10.78 16.74 2.99
N ARG A 71 -9.80 15.95 2.54
CA ARG A 71 -9.71 15.54 1.14
C ARG A 71 -10.87 14.62 0.76
N PRO A 72 -11.43 14.74 -0.45
CA PRO A 72 -12.52 13.88 -0.94
C PRO A 72 -12.02 12.49 -1.36
N LEU A 73 -11.19 11.86 -0.53
CA LEU A 73 -10.61 10.54 -0.75
C LEU A 73 -11.53 9.46 -0.19
N ARG A 74 -11.85 8.47 -1.02
CA ARG A 74 -12.60 7.28 -0.64
C ARG A 74 -11.66 6.10 -0.52
N ALA A 75 -11.57 5.57 0.70
CA ALA A 75 -10.89 4.33 1.02
C ALA A 75 -11.89 3.22 1.32
N ILE A 76 -11.66 2.02 0.81
CA ILE A 76 -12.47 0.83 1.12
C ILE A 76 -11.61 -0.21 1.83
N ALA A 77 -12.12 -0.77 2.94
CA ALA A 77 -11.64 -2.04 3.47
C ALA A 77 -12.32 -3.20 2.74
N ALA A 78 -11.54 -3.97 2.00
CA ALA A 78 -11.92 -5.23 1.39
C ALA A 78 -11.87 -6.37 2.42
N THR A 79 -12.81 -6.32 3.36
CA THR A 79 -13.06 -7.40 4.33
C THR A 79 -13.69 -8.63 3.69
N SER A 80 -14.29 -8.47 2.50
CA SER A 80 -14.63 -9.54 1.57
C SER A 80 -14.69 -9.01 0.14
N ALA A 81 -14.29 -9.82 -0.83
CA ALA A 81 -14.23 -9.47 -2.24
C ALA A 81 -15.62 -9.12 -2.77
N ARG A 82 -16.66 -9.84 -2.35
CA ARG A 82 -18.04 -9.54 -2.75
C ARG A 82 -18.49 -8.15 -2.29
N ARG A 83 -18.19 -7.79 -1.03
CA ARG A 83 -18.54 -6.46 -0.48
C ARG A 83 -17.74 -5.36 -1.16
N ALA A 84 -16.42 -5.54 -1.27
CA ALA A 84 -15.55 -4.57 -1.92
C ALA A 84 -15.92 -4.36 -3.39
N ALA A 85 -16.20 -5.43 -4.13
CA ALA A 85 -16.63 -5.36 -5.52
C ALA A 85 -17.91 -4.52 -5.68
N ARG A 86 -18.89 -4.73 -4.79
CA ARG A 86 -20.12 -3.92 -4.77
C ARG A 86 -19.81 -2.45 -4.50
N LEU A 87 -18.96 -2.14 -3.51
CA LEU A 87 -18.62 -0.76 -3.15
C LEU A 87 -17.81 -0.04 -4.23
N LEU A 88 -16.95 -0.76 -4.94
CA LEU A 88 -16.18 -0.26 -6.09
C LEU A 88 -17.10 0.03 -7.28
N ARG A 89 -18.08 -0.83 -7.55
CA ARG A 89 -19.03 -0.64 -8.65
C ARG A 89 -20.02 0.50 -8.42
N LEU A 90 -20.42 0.73 -7.16
CA LEU A 90 -21.39 1.78 -6.83
C LEU A 90 -20.77 3.17 -6.91
N ASP A 91 -19.60 3.35 -6.30
CA ASP A 91 -19.05 4.68 -6.03
C ASP A 91 -17.58 4.83 -6.42
N GLY A 92 -16.90 3.78 -6.92
CA GLY A 92 -15.44 3.75 -7.10
C GLY A 92 -14.68 3.95 -5.79
N ALA A 93 -13.35 3.98 -5.84
CA ALA A 93 -12.50 4.35 -4.71
C ALA A 93 -11.08 4.65 -5.18
N GLN A 94 -10.41 5.60 -4.52
CA GLN A 94 -9.01 5.88 -4.79
C GLN A 94 -8.08 4.92 -4.05
N ALA A 95 -8.54 4.35 -2.94
CA ALA A 95 -7.75 3.42 -2.15
C ALA A 95 -8.53 2.18 -1.73
N VAL A 96 -7.86 1.02 -1.76
CA VAL A 96 -8.40 -0.25 -1.28
C VAL A 96 -7.38 -0.88 -0.34
N ALA A 97 -7.81 -1.22 0.87
CA ALA A 97 -7.03 -2.01 1.82
C ALA A 97 -7.69 -3.38 1.99
N GLY A 98 -6.95 -4.48 1.93
CA GLY A 98 -7.56 -5.81 2.00
C GLY A 98 -6.57 -6.92 2.27
N ALA A 99 -7.10 -8.07 2.68
CA ALA A 99 -6.33 -9.30 2.78
C ALA A 99 -5.91 -9.77 1.37
N ALA A 100 -4.72 -10.37 1.24
CA ALA A 100 -4.22 -10.88 -0.03
C ALA A 100 -5.24 -11.74 -0.82
N PRO A 101 -5.94 -12.74 -0.22
CA PRO A 101 -6.91 -13.55 -0.97
C PRO A 101 -8.10 -12.74 -1.50
N GLU A 102 -8.58 -11.76 -0.73
CA GLU A 102 -9.72 -10.93 -1.12
C GLU A 102 -9.34 -9.96 -2.25
N LEU A 103 -8.14 -9.36 -2.16
CA LEU A 103 -7.61 -8.52 -3.22
C LEU A 103 -7.37 -9.31 -4.50
N LEU A 104 -6.85 -10.53 -4.39
CA LEU A 104 -6.66 -11.42 -5.54
C LEU A 104 -7.99 -11.76 -6.21
N ALA A 105 -9.03 -12.08 -5.44
CA ALA A 105 -10.37 -12.33 -5.96
C ALA A 105 -10.96 -11.10 -6.68
N LEU A 106 -10.69 -9.88 -6.19
CA LEU A 106 -11.10 -8.64 -6.85
C LEU A 106 -10.38 -8.40 -8.18
N VAL A 107 -9.09 -8.75 -8.26
CA VAL A 107 -8.30 -8.68 -9.50
C VAL A 107 -8.79 -9.73 -10.50
N GLN A 108 -8.96 -10.98 -10.07
CA GLN A 108 -9.43 -12.08 -10.92
C GLN A 108 -10.84 -11.81 -11.47
N SER A 109 -11.71 -11.19 -10.69
CA SER A 109 -13.05 -10.78 -11.13
C SER A 109 -13.07 -9.49 -11.98
N SER A 110 -11.90 -8.93 -12.32
CA SER A 110 -11.73 -7.67 -13.05
C SER A 110 -12.46 -6.46 -12.41
N THR A 111 -12.84 -6.57 -11.14
CA THR A 111 -13.50 -5.47 -10.42
C THR A 111 -12.47 -4.47 -9.89
N LEU A 112 -11.26 -4.94 -9.59
CA LEU A 112 -10.12 -4.10 -9.24
C LEU A 112 -9.13 -4.09 -10.41
N LYS A 113 -9.02 -2.93 -11.08
CA LYS A 113 -8.10 -2.72 -12.20
C LYS A 113 -6.76 -2.26 -11.67
N LEU A 114 -5.69 -2.98 -12.02
CA LEU A 114 -4.35 -2.65 -11.55
C LEU A 114 -3.69 -1.51 -12.34
N GLU A 115 -4.25 -1.14 -13.49
CA GLU A 115 -3.68 -0.19 -14.46
C GLU A 115 -3.41 1.20 -13.88
N GLN A 116 -4.31 1.69 -13.02
CA GLN A 116 -4.22 3.03 -12.42
C GLN A 116 -3.53 3.00 -11.06
N ILE A 117 -3.07 1.83 -10.59
CA ILE A 117 -2.39 1.72 -9.30
C ILE A 117 -1.03 2.38 -9.40
N ARG A 118 -0.87 3.47 -8.66
CA ARG A 118 0.38 4.22 -8.52
C ARG A 118 1.22 3.67 -7.38
N CYS A 119 0.59 3.05 -6.38
CA CYS A 119 1.27 2.57 -5.20
C CYS A 119 0.63 1.33 -4.58
N VAL A 120 1.48 0.38 -4.21
CA VAL A 120 1.12 -0.78 -3.41
C VAL A 120 1.91 -0.73 -2.10
N VAL A 121 1.20 -0.84 -0.98
CA VAL A 121 1.77 -0.92 0.37
C VAL A 121 1.51 -2.31 0.91
N LEU A 122 2.54 -2.96 1.43
CA LEU A 122 2.41 -4.24 2.12
C LEU A 122 2.51 -3.96 3.62
N ALA A 123 1.39 -4.10 4.34
CA ALA A 123 1.37 -3.99 5.79
C ALA A 123 1.88 -5.30 6.40
N TRP A 124 2.90 -5.19 7.26
CA TRP A 124 3.47 -6.30 8.03
C TRP A 124 3.79 -7.52 7.16
N VAL A 125 4.83 -7.37 6.32
CA VAL A 125 5.26 -8.40 5.38
C VAL A 125 5.57 -9.73 6.06
N ASP A 126 6.02 -9.71 7.30
CA ASP A 126 6.25 -10.90 8.13
C ASP A 126 4.96 -11.68 8.42
N GLU A 127 3.84 -10.99 8.70
CA GLU A 127 2.53 -11.63 8.85
C GLU A 127 2.04 -12.20 7.51
N LEU A 128 2.26 -11.47 6.41
CA LEU A 128 1.90 -11.94 5.07
C LEU A 128 2.67 -13.22 4.65
N ILE A 129 3.93 -13.31 5.04
CA ILE A 129 4.74 -14.51 4.79
C ILE A 129 4.26 -15.64 5.69
N ALA A 130 3.96 -15.37 6.96
CA ALA A 130 3.45 -16.36 7.90
C ALA A 130 2.07 -16.92 7.48
N GLY A 131 1.24 -16.10 6.82
CA GLY A 131 -0.05 -16.49 6.26
C GLY A 131 0.01 -17.24 4.94
N GLY A 132 1.21 -17.39 4.33
CA GLY A 132 1.41 -18.14 3.08
C GLY A 132 1.03 -17.35 1.81
N GLU A 133 1.09 -16.01 1.85
CA GLU A 133 0.56 -15.14 0.79
C GLU A 133 1.60 -14.79 -0.29
N GLU A 134 2.60 -15.65 -0.45
CA GLU A 134 3.76 -15.47 -1.33
C GLU A 134 3.38 -15.21 -2.80
N SER A 135 2.33 -15.88 -3.29
CA SER A 135 1.84 -15.72 -4.68
C SER A 135 1.30 -14.31 -4.97
N MET A 136 0.69 -13.66 -3.97
CA MET A 136 0.21 -12.28 -4.10
C MET A 136 1.40 -11.30 -4.13
N LEU A 137 2.42 -11.56 -3.31
CA LEU A 137 3.66 -10.77 -3.29
C LEU A 137 4.37 -10.83 -4.65
N GLU A 138 4.40 -11.99 -5.31
CA GLU A 138 4.97 -12.13 -6.65
C GLU A 138 4.17 -11.35 -7.71
N THR A 139 2.84 -11.42 -7.66
CA THR A 139 1.93 -10.72 -8.57
C THR A 139 2.06 -9.20 -8.45
N LEU A 140 2.27 -8.71 -7.22
CA LEU A 140 2.42 -7.28 -6.92
C LEU A 140 3.86 -6.78 -6.99
N ARG A 141 4.85 -7.68 -7.05
CA ARG A 141 6.28 -7.36 -7.11
C ARG A 141 6.66 -6.27 -8.13
N PRO A 142 6.10 -6.24 -9.36
CA PRO A 142 6.43 -5.18 -10.32
C PRO A 142 5.78 -3.82 -10.02
N ARG A 143 4.83 -3.73 -9.08
CA ARG A 143 4.01 -2.54 -8.81
C ARG A 143 4.29 -1.88 -7.46
N VAL A 144 5.34 -2.32 -6.75
CA VAL A 144 5.70 -1.77 -5.45
C VAL A 144 6.37 -0.40 -5.62
N CYS A 145 5.99 0.54 -4.76
CA CYS A 145 6.31 1.96 -4.85
C CYS A 145 7.81 2.27 -4.69
N PRO A 146 8.39 3.16 -5.53
CA PRO A 146 9.73 3.70 -5.32
C PRO A 146 9.68 5.04 -4.60
N GLU A 147 9.92 5.04 -3.28
CA GLU A 147 10.17 6.29 -2.55
C GLU A 147 11.55 6.34 -1.89
N ARG A 148 12.45 6.95 -2.65
CA ARG A 148 13.64 7.73 -2.25
C ARG A 148 14.26 7.41 -0.88
N ARG A 149 15.43 6.78 -0.97
CA ARG A 149 16.61 6.64 -0.08
C ARG A 149 16.90 7.63 1.07
N GLN A 150 16.15 8.70 1.33
CA GLN A 150 16.63 9.77 2.22
C GLN A 150 16.17 9.66 3.69
N ARG A 151 15.07 8.97 4.02
CA ARG A 151 14.57 8.89 5.42
C ARG A 151 15.01 7.66 6.24
N ALA A 152 15.68 6.69 5.62
CA ALA A 152 16.25 5.56 6.36
C ALA A 152 17.41 5.98 7.29
N ARG A 153 18.06 7.13 7.05
CA ARG A 153 18.98 7.74 8.02
C ARG A 153 18.25 8.33 9.22
N ASP A 154 17.07 8.92 9.00
CA ASP A 154 16.32 9.58 10.06
C ASP A 154 15.62 8.59 10.99
N ALA A 155 15.14 7.43 10.49
CA ALA A 155 14.59 6.38 11.35
C ALA A 155 15.63 5.80 12.33
N ARG A 156 16.90 5.66 11.88
CA ARG A 156 18.00 5.23 12.77
C ARG A 156 18.42 6.33 13.75
N ALA A 157 18.28 7.61 13.37
CA ALA A 157 18.50 8.74 14.27
C ALA A 157 17.37 8.89 15.32
N VAL A 158 16.11 8.70 14.93
CA VAL A 158 14.95 8.75 15.84
C VAL A 158 14.93 7.56 16.78
N ALA A 159 15.26 6.35 16.30
CA ALA A 159 15.41 5.16 17.15
C ALA A 159 16.55 5.34 18.17
N ARG A 160 17.69 5.94 17.75
CA ARG A 160 18.82 6.23 18.66
C ARG A 160 18.51 7.36 19.64
N ALA A 161 17.78 8.39 19.22
CA ALA A 161 17.36 9.49 20.09
C ALA A 161 16.33 9.04 21.15
N ARG A 162 15.51 8.04 20.84
CA ARG A 162 14.52 7.48 21.77
C ARG A 162 15.14 6.46 22.73
N LEU A 163 16.15 5.70 22.30
CA LEU A 163 16.93 4.81 23.18
C LEU A 163 17.78 5.58 24.21
N LEU A 164 18.26 6.79 23.90
CA LEU A 164 19.03 7.60 24.84
C LEU A 164 18.18 8.29 25.93
N ARG A 165 16.86 8.41 25.77
CA ARG A 165 15.98 8.97 26.82
C ARG A 165 15.39 7.95 27.78
N VAL A 166 15.51 6.65 27.48
CA VAL A 166 14.97 5.57 28.32
C VAL A 166 16.04 4.98 29.25
N GLY A 167 17.32 5.37 29.08
CA GLY A 167 18.43 4.93 29.94
C GLY A 167 18.70 5.79 31.18
N GLU A 168 17.85 6.77 31.50
CA GLU A 168 18.02 7.62 32.70
C GLU A 168 16.72 7.65 33.51
N ARG A 169 16.32 6.51 34.10
CA ARG A 169 15.61 6.43 35.39
C ARG A 169 15.87 5.08 36.05
#